data_AF-A0A352HNJ4-F1
#
_entry.id   AF-A0A352HNJ4-F1
#
_cell.length_a   1.000
_cell.length_b   1.000
_cell.length_c   1.000
_cell.angle_alpha   90.00
_cell.angle_beta   90.00
_cell.angle_gamma   90.00
#
_symmetry.space_group_name_H-M   'P 1'
#
loop_
_entity.id
_entity.type
_entity.pdbx_description
1 polymer ?
#
loop_
_entity_poly.entity_id
_entity_poly.type
_entity_poly.pdbx_seq_one_letter_code
_entity_poly.pdbx_strand_id
1 'polypeptide(L)'
;MPINKTILMKTSILHSTLIALAVMIAGCFTAAAQGRQVSASPAKKTVKVERPDLDKIKAETLNPKSRFYFPKLMKRFEKNDTVMTTEEYRYLYLGYMFQEDYDPYRVSPYDEKTAPLKTRSKHTRQEVDTLIKYAELSLNDNPFDLRHMSFLVHALKEKEKTYRAKFWEFRL
;
A
#
# COMPACT_ATOMS: atom_id res chain seq x y z
N MET A 1 54.45 15.86 29.76
CA MET A 1 54.95 17.26 29.76
C MET A 1 56.39 17.23 29.28
N PRO A 2 56.89 18.14 28.41
CA PRO A 2 56.40 19.49 28.06
C PRO A 2 55.92 19.64 26.59
N ILE A 3 54.85 20.38 26.29
CA ILE A 3 54.71 21.83 25.97
C ILE A 3 55.21 22.22 24.55
N ASN A 4 54.23 22.31 23.63
CA ASN A 4 53.84 23.46 22.78
C ASN A 4 54.83 24.11 21.79
N LYS A 5 54.42 24.23 20.50
CA LYS A 5 54.21 25.53 19.84
C LYS A 5 53.52 25.41 18.46
N THR A 6 52.32 25.97 18.42
CA THR A 6 51.46 26.31 17.28
C THR A 6 52.09 27.39 16.37
N ILE A 7 52.13 27.14 15.05
CA ILE A 7 52.49 28.05 13.94
C ILE A 7 51.71 27.47 12.71
N LEU A 8 50.93 28.13 11.85
CA LEU A 8 50.79 29.51 11.39
C LEU A 8 49.39 29.67 10.76
N MET A 9 48.65 30.73 11.10
CA MET A 9 47.50 31.23 10.32
C MET A 9 47.99 31.82 8.99
N LYS A 10 47.25 31.59 7.90
CA LYS A 10 47.25 32.54 6.78
C LYS A 10 45.83 32.74 6.27
N THR A 11 45.26 33.86 6.70
CA THR A 11 44.03 34.49 6.23
C THR A 11 44.23 35.05 4.81
N SER A 12 43.17 34.99 3.99
CA SER A 12 43.04 35.85 2.80
C SER A 12 41.58 36.32 2.73
N ILE A 13 41.35 37.49 3.31
CA ILE A 13 40.16 38.31 3.18
C ILE A 13 40.43 39.28 2.02
N LEU A 14 39.56 39.33 1.02
CA LEU A 14 39.57 40.35 -0.02
C LEU A 14 38.46 41.37 0.28
N HIS A 15 38.86 42.57 0.70
CA HIS A 15 38.47 43.92 0.22
C HIS A 15 37.00 44.13 -0.24
N SER A 16 36.21 45.13 0.16
CA SER A 16 36.45 46.43 0.83
C SER A 16 35.11 47.08 1.24
N THR A 17 35.10 47.71 2.42
CA THR A 17 34.43 48.97 2.86
C THR A 17 33.33 49.63 1.99
N LEU A 18 32.18 50.04 2.58
CA LEU A 18 31.98 51.39 3.19
C LEU A 18 30.51 51.66 3.65
N ILE A 19 30.38 51.89 4.96
CA ILE A 19 29.54 52.84 5.75
C ILE A 19 28.19 53.37 5.21
N ALA A 20 27.17 53.06 6.03
CA ALA A 20 25.93 53.75 6.41
C ALA A 20 25.55 55.13 5.82
N LEU A 21 24.27 55.26 5.45
CA LEU A 21 23.46 56.45 5.76
C LEU A 21 21.98 56.07 5.93
N ALA A 22 21.44 56.32 7.11
CA ALA A 22 20.02 56.26 7.41
C ALA A 22 19.32 57.52 6.88
N VAL A 23 18.24 57.34 6.12
CA VAL A 23 17.21 58.37 5.94
C VAL A 23 15.87 57.74 6.27
N MET A 24 15.34 58.17 7.41
CA MET A 24 13.95 57.99 7.82
C MET A 24 13.05 58.67 6.78
N ILE A 25 12.21 57.90 6.10
CA ILE A 25 10.96 58.41 5.54
C ILE A 25 9.84 57.54 6.10
N ALA A 26 9.12 58.13 7.05
CA ALA A 26 7.81 57.67 7.45
C ALA A 26 6.88 57.77 6.24
N GLY A 27 6.41 56.61 5.77
CA GLY A 27 5.39 56.47 4.74
C GLY A 27 4.54 55.27 5.07
N CYS A 28 3.33 55.53 5.53
CA CYS A 28 2.26 54.56 5.78
C CYS A 28 1.93 53.72 4.52
N PHE A 29 1.23 52.59 4.73
CA PHE A 29 0.65 51.64 3.75
C PHE A 29 1.64 50.61 3.19
N THR A 30 1.44 49.29 3.25
CA THR A 30 0.33 48.41 3.64
C THR A 30 0.92 47.04 4.04
N ALA A 31 0.29 46.35 4.98
CA ALA A 31 0.60 44.95 5.27
C ALA A 31 0.22 44.07 4.06
N ALA A 32 1.20 43.72 3.23
CA ALA A 32 1.04 42.68 2.22
C ALA A 32 1.12 41.31 2.92
N ALA A 33 -0.04 40.76 3.28
CA ALA A 33 -0.18 39.36 3.66
C ALA A 33 0.33 38.49 2.49
N GLN A 34 1.48 37.84 2.67
CA GLN A 34 1.92 36.77 1.78
C GLN A 34 0.91 35.63 1.87
N GLY A 35 0.02 35.59 0.86
CA GLY A 35 -0.95 34.53 0.69
C GLY A 35 -0.23 33.18 0.62
N ARG A 36 -0.56 32.32 1.58
CA ARG A 36 -0.18 30.90 1.60
C ARG A 36 -0.71 30.28 0.30
N GLN A 37 0.20 29.87 -0.60
CA GLN A 37 -0.15 29.05 -1.75
C GLN A 37 -0.77 27.75 -1.22
N VAL A 38 -2.09 27.64 -1.32
CA VAL A 38 -2.82 26.41 -1.00
C VAL A 38 -2.56 25.48 -2.19
N SER A 39 -1.65 24.52 -2.00
CA SER A 39 -1.44 23.45 -2.96
C SER A 39 -2.78 22.81 -3.28
N ALA A 40 -3.17 22.85 -4.55
CA ALA A 40 -4.44 22.29 -5.03
C ALA A 40 -4.60 20.84 -4.54
N SER A 41 -5.71 20.56 -3.87
CA SER A 41 -6.08 19.19 -3.48
C SER A 41 -6.08 18.29 -4.72
N PRO A 42 -5.54 17.05 -4.63
CA PRO A 42 -5.55 16.14 -5.76
C PRO A 42 -6.99 15.93 -6.22
N ALA A 43 -7.24 16.15 -7.52
CA ALA A 43 -8.56 16.00 -8.12
C ALA A 43 -9.15 14.64 -7.75
N LYS A 44 -10.36 14.66 -7.18
CA LYS A 44 -11.10 13.48 -6.78
C LYS A 44 -11.34 12.62 -8.03
N LYS A 45 -10.61 11.51 -8.17
CA LYS A 45 -10.82 10.53 -9.26
C LYS A 45 -12.26 10.02 -9.15
N THR A 46 -13.12 10.42 -10.07
CA THR A 46 -14.46 9.88 -10.20
C THR A 46 -14.36 8.47 -10.80
N VAL A 47 -14.72 7.46 -10.01
CA VAL A 47 -14.83 6.07 -10.50
C VAL A 47 -16.04 6.03 -11.42
N LYS A 48 -15.81 5.83 -12.72
CA LYS A 48 -16.90 5.60 -13.68
C LYS A 48 -17.48 4.21 -13.42
N VAL A 49 -18.74 4.17 -12.98
CA VAL A 49 -19.46 2.92 -12.75
C VAL A 49 -20.05 2.47 -14.08
N GLU A 50 -19.44 1.47 -14.68
CA GLU A 50 -19.91 0.83 -15.91
C GLU A 50 -20.16 -0.64 -15.64
N ARG A 51 -21.20 -1.19 -16.28
CA ARG A 51 -21.45 -2.63 -16.26
C ARG A 51 -20.25 -3.35 -16.93
N PRO A 52 -19.61 -4.32 -16.26
CA PRO A 52 -18.54 -5.09 -16.86
C PRO A 52 -19.05 -5.93 -18.05
N ASP A 53 -18.28 -5.95 -19.13
CA ASP A 53 -18.48 -6.85 -20.26
C ASP A 53 -17.79 -8.20 -19.96
N LEU A 54 -18.60 -9.20 -19.59
CA LEU A 54 -18.09 -10.51 -19.18
C LEU A 54 -17.52 -11.32 -20.34
N ASP A 55 -18.05 -11.16 -21.56
CA ASP A 55 -17.54 -11.87 -22.74
C ASP A 55 -16.15 -11.37 -23.10
N LYS A 56 -15.94 -10.05 -23.05
CA LYS A 56 -14.62 -9.44 -23.21
C LYS A 56 -13.67 -9.88 -22.11
N ILE A 57 -14.09 -9.86 -20.85
CA ILE A 57 -13.26 -10.31 -19.72
C ILE A 57 -12.83 -11.76 -19.91
N LYS A 58 -13.76 -12.65 -20.26
CA LYS A 58 -13.45 -14.05 -20.56
C LYS A 58 -12.43 -14.18 -21.69
N ALA A 59 -12.65 -13.52 -22.82
CA ALA A 59 -11.77 -13.60 -23.97
C ALA A 59 -10.34 -13.12 -23.66
N GLU A 60 -10.21 -12.01 -22.93
CA GLU A 60 -8.92 -11.43 -22.57
C GLU A 60 -8.19 -12.24 -21.48
N THR A 61 -8.92 -12.74 -20.48
CA THR A 61 -8.32 -13.46 -19.34
C THR A 61 -7.82 -14.85 -19.72
N LEU A 62 -8.41 -15.47 -20.74
CA LEU A 62 -7.98 -16.76 -21.29
C LEU A 62 -6.91 -16.64 -22.37
N ASN A 63 -6.65 -15.44 -22.92
CA ASN A 63 -5.70 -15.24 -24.01
C ASN A 63 -4.27 -14.98 -23.48
N PRO A 64 -3.28 -15.87 -23.73
CA PRO A 64 -1.90 -15.69 -23.26
C PRO A 64 -1.21 -14.43 -23.78
N LYS A 65 -1.65 -13.89 -24.93
CA LYS A 65 -1.12 -12.67 -25.52
C LYS A 65 -1.71 -11.41 -24.90
N SER A 66 -2.86 -11.51 -24.23
CA SER A 66 -3.48 -10.36 -23.56
C SER A 66 -2.60 -9.83 -22.43
N ARG A 67 -2.71 -8.52 -22.18
CA ARG A 67 -2.20 -7.90 -20.96
C ARG A 67 -2.99 -8.33 -19.72
N PHE A 68 -4.24 -8.74 -19.90
CA PHE A 68 -5.15 -9.19 -18.85
C PHE A 68 -5.18 -10.72 -18.71
N TYR A 69 -4.24 -11.43 -19.33
CA TYR A 69 -4.11 -12.87 -19.16
C TYR A 69 -4.04 -13.24 -17.68
N PHE A 70 -4.93 -14.12 -17.23
CA PHE A 70 -5.17 -14.35 -15.80
C PHE A 70 -3.89 -14.74 -15.04
N PRO A 71 -3.04 -15.67 -15.51
CA PRO A 71 -1.76 -15.98 -14.85
C PRO A 71 -0.81 -14.78 -14.69
N LYS A 72 -0.83 -13.80 -15.61
CA LYS A 72 -0.02 -12.57 -15.46
C LYS A 72 -0.58 -11.67 -14.37
N LEU A 73 -1.90 -11.52 -14.32
CA LEU A 73 -2.58 -10.74 -13.29
C LEU A 73 -2.38 -11.37 -11.90
N MET A 74 -2.56 -12.69 -11.77
CA MET A 74 -2.31 -13.42 -10.52
C MET A 74 -0.87 -13.26 -10.03
N LYS A 75 0.11 -13.42 -10.91
CA LYS A 75 1.52 -13.21 -10.55
C LYS A 75 1.80 -11.80 -10.04
N ARG A 76 1.13 -10.77 -10.57
CA ARG A 76 1.24 -9.39 -10.08
C ARG A 76 0.54 -9.22 -8.74
N PHE A 77 -0.66 -9.78 -8.60
CA PHE A 77 -1.42 -9.79 -7.36
C PHE A 77 -0.60 -10.41 -6.21
N GLU A 78 0.02 -11.57 -6.43
CA GLU A 78 0.85 -12.29 -5.46
C GLU A 78 2.15 -11.58 -5.09
N LYS A 79 2.75 -10.85 -6.05
CA LYS A 79 3.95 -10.03 -5.81
C LYS A 79 3.70 -8.82 -4.93
N ASN A 80 2.46 -8.64 -4.46
CA ASN A 80 2.06 -7.52 -3.64
C ASN A 80 2.23 -6.19 -4.37
N ASP A 81 2.02 -6.21 -5.69
CA ASP A 81 2.20 -5.07 -6.56
C ASP A 81 1.05 -4.07 -6.36
N THR A 82 1.25 -3.07 -5.51
CA THR A 82 0.26 -2.02 -5.23
C THR A 82 -0.01 -1.09 -6.43
N VAL A 83 0.61 -1.34 -7.59
CA VAL A 83 0.45 -0.52 -8.80
C VAL A 83 -0.58 -1.10 -9.79
N MET A 84 -1.24 -2.22 -9.46
CA MET A 84 -2.34 -2.74 -10.27
C MET A 84 -3.46 -1.70 -10.40
N THR A 85 -3.93 -1.48 -11.64
CA THR A 85 -5.01 -0.53 -11.88
C THR A 85 -6.36 -1.13 -11.47
N THR A 86 -7.36 -0.27 -11.23
CA THR A 86 -8.74 -0.73 -10.95
C THR A 86 -9.29 -1.64 -12.06
N GLU A 87 -8.91 -1.40 -13.31
CA GLU A 87 -9.28 -2.26 -14.43
C GLU A 87 -8.59 -3.62 -14.34
N GLU A 88 -7.29 -3.67 -14.01
CA GLU A 88 -6.56 -4.93 -13.84
C GLU A 88 -7.15 -5.77 -12.71
N TYR A 89 -7.53 -5.17 -11.58
CA TYR A 89 -8.27 -5.85 -10.52
C TYR A 89 -9.63 -6.35 -10.98
N ARG A 90 -10.36 -5.57 -11.78
CA ARG A 90 -11.65 -6.00 -12.34
C ARG A 90 -11.49 -7.25 -13.21
N TYR A 91 -10.51 -7.27 -14.11
CA TYR A 91 -10.23 -8.45 -14.94
C TYR A 91 -9.71 -9.62 -14.11
N LEU A 92 -8.95 -9.37 -13.05
CA LEU A 92 -8.50 -10.42 -12.13
C LEU A 92 -9.68 -11.10 -11.43
N TYR A 93 -10.50 -10.33 -10.72
CA TYR A 93 -11.60 -10.87 -9.91
C TYR A 93 -12.70 -11.48 -10.77
N LEU A 94 -13.11 -10.81 -11.84
CA LEU A 94 -14.15 -11.33 -12.73
C LEU A 94 -13.61 -12.42 -13.66
N GLY A 95 -12.33 -12.37 -14.03
CA GLY A 95 -11.68 -13.41 -14.83
C GLY A 95 -11.54 -14.75 -14.12
N TYR A 96 -11.47 -14.71 -12.79
CA TYR A 96 -11.33 -15.92 -11.97
C TYR A 96 -12.48 -16.92 -12.19
N MET A 97 -13.71 -16.44 -12.42
CA MET A 97 -14.86 -17.32 -12.63
C MET A 97 -14.80 -18.15 -13.92
N PHE A 98 -13.88 -17.81 -14.83
CA PHE A 98 -13.70 -18.52 -16.10
C PHE A 98 -12.51 -19.48 -16.08
N GLN A 99 -11.77 -19.57 -14.97
CA GLN A 99 -10.66 -20.52 -14.84
C GLN A 99 -11.21 -21.94 -14.59
N GLU A 100 -10.47 -22.95 -15.03
CA GLU A 100 -10.91 -24.36 -14.99
C GLU A 100 -11.15 -24.87 -13.57
N ASP A 101 -10.42 -24.35 -12.58
CA ASP A 101 -10.47 -24.73 -11.18
C ASP A 101 -11.41 -23.87 -10.33
N TYR A 102 -12.20 -23.00 -10.96
CA TYR A 102 -13.16 -22.15 -10.26
C TYR A 102 -14.25 -22.97 -9.58
N ASP A 103 -14.40 -22.77 -8.28
CA ASP A 103 -15.47 -23.35 -7.47
C ASP A 103 -16.02 -22.28 -6.50
N PRO A 104 -17.28 -21.82 -6.70
CA PRO A 104 -17.90 -20.82 -5.84
C PRO A 104 -18.23 -21.33 -4.43
N TYR A 105 -18.28 -22.64 -4.24
CA TYR A 105 -18.62 -23.29 -2.96
C TYR A 105 -17.42 -23.98 -2.31
N ARG A 106 -16.21 -23.69 -2.79
CA ARG A 106 -14.96 -24.24 -2.27
C ARG A 106 -14.85 -24.06 -0.75
N VAL A 107 -14.71 -25.17 -0.06
CA VAL A 107 -14.48 -25.21 1.39
C VAL A 107 -13.00 -25.50 1.65
N SER A 108 -12.38 -24.75 2.56
CA SER A 108 -10.99 -25.01 2.91
C SER A 108 -10.88 -26.29 3.75
N PRO A 109 -9.96 -27.21 3.42
CA PRO A 109 -9.68 -28.37 4.28
C PRO A 109 -9.07 -27.96 5.65
N TYR A 110 -8.71 -26.68 5.82
CA TYR A 110 -8.11 -26.15 7.04
C TYR A 110 -9.11 -25.46 7.97
N ASP A 111 -10.38 -25.34 7.57
CA ASP A 111 -11.39 -24.64 8.37
C ASP A 111 -11.56 -25.26 9.76
N GLU A 112 -11.61 -26.59 9.85
CA GLU A 112 -11.72 -27.32 11.12
C GLU A 112 -10.51 -27.10 12.05
N LYS A 113 -9.32 -26.85 11.49
CA LYS A 113 -8.10 -26.63 12.28
C LYS A 113 -8.12 -25.32 13.05
N THR A 114 -8.94 -24.36 12.62
CA THR A 114 -9.05 -23.03 13.23
C THR A 114 -10.40 -22.76 13.87
N ALA A 115 -11.41 -23.60 13.61
CA ALA A 115 -12.77 -23.45 14.14
C ALA A 115 -12.82 -23.25 15.68
N PRO A 116 -12.10 -24.01 16.52
CA PRO A 116 -12.13 -23.83 17.97
C PRO A 116 -11.44 -22.54 18.46
N LEU A 117 -10.62 -21.92 17.61
CA LEU A 117 -9.90 -20.68 17.91
C LEU A 117 -10.73 -19.46 17.48
N LYS A 118 -11.43 -19.54 16.34
CA LYS A 118 -12.27 -18.46 15.79
C LYS A 118 -13.32 -17.90 16.77
N THR A 119 -13.79 -18.69 17.74
CA THR A 119 -14.82 -18.29 18.71
C THR A 119 -14.26 -17.73 20.02
N ARG A 120 -12.95 -17.71 20.22
CA ARG A 120 -12.31 -17.27 21.46
C ARG A 120 -12.16 -15.76 21.48
N SER A 121 -12.22 -15.18 22.67
CA SER A 121 -12.03 -13.75 22.89
C SER A 121 -10.56 -13.32 22.94
N LYS A 122 -9.64 -14.25 23.22
CA LYS A 122 -8.20 -14.03 23.31
C LYS A 122 -7.43 -15.25 22.79
N HIS A 123 -6.30 -15.01 22.14
CA HIS A 123 -5.39 -16.06 21.70
C HIS A 123 -4.02 -15.92 22.37
N THR A 124 -3.36 -17.05 22.57
CA THR A 124 -1.92 -17.09 22.81
C THR A 124 -1.15 -16.79 21.52
N ARG A 125 0.13 -16.41 21.63
CA ARG A 125 0.96 -16.16 20.44
C ARG A 125 1.00 -17.37 19.50
N GLN A 126 1.09 -18.58 20.03
CA GLN A 126 1.13 -19.82 19.25
C GLN A 126 -0.19 -20.11 18.54
N GLU A 127 -1.32 -19.76 19.17
CA GLU A 127 -2.64 -19.86 18.52
C GLU A 127 -2.75 -18.84 17.39
N VAL A 128 -2.32 -17.59 17.57
CA VAL A 128 -2.26 -16.60 16.48
C VAL A 128 -1.39 -17.10 15.33
N ASP A 129 -0.28 -17.77 15.61
CA ASP A 129 0.59 -18.37 14.59
C ASP A 129 -0.12 -19.48 13.80
N THR A 130 -0.89 -20.29 14.52
CA THR A 130 -1.73 -21.35 13.93
C THR A 130 -2.80 -20.76 13.03
N LEU A 131 -3.45 -19.69 13.48
CA LEU A 131 -4.47 -18.95 12.75
C LEU A 131 -3.90 -18.36 11.45
N ILE A 132 -2.75 -17.68 11.51
CA ILE A 132 -2.07 -17.15 10.32
C ILE A 132 -1.72 -18.27 9.34
N LYS A 133 -1.09 -19.35 9.82
CA LYS A 133 -0.65 -20.47 8.98
C LYS A 133 -1.80 -21.07 8.17
N TYR A 134 -2.91 -21.40 8.83
CA TYR A 134 -4.02 -22.06 8.14
C TYR A 134 -4.81 -21.10 7.25
N ALA A 135 -4.88 -19.81 7.60
CA ALA A 135 -5.46 -18.82 6.70
C ALA A 135 -4.63 -18.67 5.42
N GLU A 136 -3.29 -18.63 5.52
CA GLU A 136 -2.40 -18.59 4.36
C GLU A 136 -2.53 -19.85 3.49
N LEU A 137 -2.64 -21.03 4.11
CA LEU A 137 -2.87 -22.27 3.36
C LEU A 137 -4.23 -22.29 2.65
N SER A 138 -5.30 -21.80 3.31
CA SER A 138 -6.61 -21.64 2.66
C SER A 138 -6.54 -20.67 1.48
N LEU A 139 -5.83 -19.55 1.62
CA LEU A 139 -5.72 -18.54 0.57
C LEU A 139 -4.81 -18.96 -0.58
N ASN A 140 -3.91 -19.91 -0.36
CA ASN A 140 -3.14 -20.51 -1.45
C ASN A 140 -4.01 -21.41 -2.35
N ASP A 141 -5.08 -22.02 -1.79
CA ASP A 141 -6.05 -22.81 -2.56
C ASP A 141 -7.21 -21.96 -3.11
N ASN A 142 -7.66 -20.95 -2.35
CA ASN A 142 -8.70 -20.01 -2.77
C ASN A 142 -8.26 -18.55 -2.52
N PRO A 143 -7.57 -17.91 -3.48
CA PRO A 143 -6.93 -16.60 -3.29
C PRO A 143 -7.89 -15.45 -3.04
N PHE A 144 -9.19 -15.64 -3.32
CA PHE A 144 -10.23 -14.63 -3.17
C PHE A 144 -11.29 -14.99 -2.12
N ASP A 145 -11.00 -15.94 -1.22
CA ASP A 145 -11.87 -16.20 -0.07
C ASP A 145 -11.81 -15.02 0.93
N LEU A 146 -12.82 -14.16 0.86
CA LEU A 146 -12.93 -12.95 1.69
C LEU A 146 -12.95 -13.26 3.19
N ARG A 147 -13.48 -14.42 3.61
CA ARG A 147 -13.52 -14.81 5.02
C ARG A 147 -12.11 -15.11 5.51
N HIS A 148 -11.36 -15.88 4.75
CA HIS A 148 -9.97 -16.22 5.08
C HIS A 148 -9.04 -14.99 4.99
N MET A 149 -9.27 -14.08 4.05
CA MET A 149 -8.55 -12.80 3.97
C MET A 149 -8.82 -11.92 5.20
N SER A 150 -10.09 -11.73 5.56
CA SER A 150 -10.49 -10.97 6.76
C SER A 150 -9.88 -11.59 8.02
N PHE A 151 -9.99 -12.91 8.14
CA PHE A 151 -9.43 -13.67 9.23
C PHE A 151 -7.90 -13.47 9.36
N LEU A 152 -7.17 -13.55 8.24
CA LEU A 152 -5.72 -13.33 8.21
C LEU A 152 -5.36 -11.89 8.61
N VAL A 153 -6.10 -10.88 8.16
CA VAL A 153 -5.91 -9.48 8.57
C VAL A 153 -6.02 -9.35 10.09
N HIS A 154 -7.05 -9.95 10.71
CA HIS A 154 -7.25 -9.90 12.16
C HIS A 154 -6.10 -10.57 12.92
N ALA A 155 -5.72 -11.79 12.53
CA ALA A 155 -4.62 -12.52 13.18
C ALA A 155 -3.28 -11.79 13.02
N LEU A 156 -3.01 -11.17 11.86
CA LEU A 156 -1.82 -10.35 11.65
C LEU A 156 -1.80 -9.11 12.54
N LYS A 157 -2.93 -8.44 12.75
CA LYS A 157 -3.04 -7.30 13.67
C LYS A 157 -2.80 -7.72 15.11
N GLU A 158 -3.38 -8.84 15.54
CA GLU A 158 -3.16 -9.40 16.88
C GLU A 158 -1.68 -9.77 17.11
N LYS A 159 -0.98 -10.22 16.06
CA LYS A 159 0.47 -10.47 16.06
C LYS A 159 1.34 -9.21 15.85
N GLU A 160 0.75 -8.02 15.84
CA GLU A 160 1.43 -6.74 15.60
C GLU A 160 2.17 -6.68 14.23
N LYS A 161 1.75 -7.50 13.26
CA LYS A 161 2.27 -7.50 11.87
C LYS A 161 1.48 -6.53 11.00
N THR A 162 1.40 -5.28 11.43
CA THR A 162 0.56 -4.22 10.83
C THR A 162 0.81 -3.97 9.34
N TYR A 163 2.06 -4.02 8.87
CA TYR A 163 2.35 -3.86 7.43
C TYR A 163 1.79 -5.00 6.58
N ARG A 164 1.91 -6.24 7.06
CA ARG A 164 1.31 -7.40 6.38
C ARG A 164 -0.21 -7.32 6.40
N ALA A 165 -0.80 -6.89 7.52
CA ALA A 165 -2.24 -6.69 7.62
C ALA A 165 -2.75 -5.65 6.60
N LYS A 166 -2.11 -4.47 6.54
CA LYS A 166 -2.47 -3.40 5.58
C LYS A 166 -2.42 -3.87 4.13
N PHE A 167 -1.45 -4.71 3.82
CA PHE A 167 -1.32 -5.26 2.49
C PHE A 167 -2.50 -6.18 2.11
N TRP A 168 -2.95 -7.03 3.04
CA TRP A 168 -4.17 -7.83 2.83
C TRP A 168 -5.45 -6.99 2.86
N GLU A 169 -5.51 -5.94 3.67
CA GLU A 169 -6.65 -4.99 3.66
C GLU A 169 -6.81 -4.29 2.32
N PHE A 170 -5.70 -3.96 1.65
CA PHE A 170 -5.76 -3.34 0.32
C PHE A 170 -6.33 -4.28 -0.76
N ARG A 171 -6.28 -5.59 -0.54
CA ARG A 171 -6.83 -6.59 -1.46
C ARG A 171 -8.33 -6.82 -1.27
N LEU A 172 -8.89 -6.51 -0.09
CA LEU A 172 -10.32 -6.60 0.23
C LEU A 172 -11.09 -5.42 -0.39
#